data_AF-A0A1I4CLX0-F1
#
_entry.id   AF-A0A1I4CLX0-F1
#
_cell.length_a   1.000
_cell.length_b   1.000
_cell.length_c   1.000
_cell.angle_alpha   90.00
_cell.angle_beta   90.00
_cell.angle_gamma   90.00
#
_symmetry.space_group_name_H-M   'P 1'
#
loop_
_entity.id
_entity.type
_entity.pdbx_description
1 polymer ?
#
loop_
_entity_poly.entity_id
_entity_poly.type
_entity_poly.pdbx_seq_one_letter_code
_entity_poly.pdbx_strand_id
1 'polypeptide(L)'
;MKHILLSFFFVAFLSCNQATNSTKNCLPKEKEKSLVALGQLWGFLKYHHPIVAEGKLDWDKELVKIIPAIMNVKDEKEWKIILDNWVDSLPAIEVTQKDTIPLSRVKVKADYGKLFDTAYLNQRTIDKLQFILDNTQAKENHFIKLNYRRTSNEPFVIITNEPTYDDMTFPELPYRILALFRYWNIVNYFFPYRDLCDTKWSEVLPEMLPEFVCAENQKEYTLACLKLSAKIDDSHGGIRHNDTTLFYEEYGRRKVPFETKFVENKLIVTSFSNDSVGIEKEISVGDIITSINGEKVETVVERLLSYTPASNYEVKLRNIAMRILQTKFK
;
A
#
# COMPACT_ATOMS: atom_id res chain seq x y z
N MET A 1 -14.07 -37.23 28.81
CA MET A 1 -14.47 -35.84 29.06
C MET A 1 -14.20 -35.51 30.53
N LYS A 2 -13.07 -34.85 30.80
CA LYS A 2 -12.76 -34.28 32.12
C LYS A 2 -12.45 -32.81 31.87
N HIS A 3 -13.36 -31.94 32.26
CA HIS A 3 -13.11 -30.50 32.31
C HIS A 3 -12.35 -30.21 33.61
N ILE A 4 -11.10 -29.78 33.48
CA ILE A 4 -10.34 -29.24 34.60
C ILE A 4 -10.46 -27.72 34.51
N LEU A 5 -11.28 -27.14 35.38
CA LEU A 5 -11.32 -25.70 35.62
C LEU A 5 -10.32 -25.38 36.73
N LEU A 6 -9.26 -24.63 36.42
CA LEU A 6 -8.42 -23.97 37.41
C LEU A 6 -8.85 -22.52 37.52
N SER A 7 -9.52 -22.15 38.62
CA SER A 7 -9.91 -20.77 38.92
C SER A 7 -8.82 -20.12 39.79
N PHE A 8 -8.00 -19.26 39.20
CA PHE A 8 -7.22 -18.27 39.94
C PHE A 8 -7.99 -16.96 39.97
N PHE A 9 -8.39 -16.53 41.18
CA PHE A 9 -8.91 -15.19 41.43
C PHE A 9 -7.77 -14.18 41.26
N PHE A 10 -7.79 -13.42 40.17
CA PHE A 10 -7.02 -12.19 40.04
C PHE A 10 -8.00 -11.06 39.71
N VAL A 11 -8.04 -10.05 40.59
CA VAL A 11 -8.82 -8.83 40.39
C VAL A 11 -8.20 -8.08 39.22
N ALA A 12 -8.79 -8.22 38.04
CA ALA A 12 -8.45 -7.43 36.87
C ALA A 12 -9.46 -6.29 36.74
N PHE A 13 -8.97 -5.05 36.87
CA PHE A 13 -9.70 -3.88 36.39
C PHE A 13 -10.03 -4.09 34.91
N LEU A 14 -11.30 -4.33 34.60
CA LEU A 14 -11.85 -4.37 33.25
C LEU A 14 -11.73 -2.97 32.63
N SER A 15 -10.57 -2.69 32.05
CA SER A 15 -10.44 -1.66 31.02
C SER A 15 -10.90 -2.32 29.72
N CYS A 16 -12.19 -2.21 29.42
CA CYS A 16 -12.77 -2.65 28.16
C CYS A 16 -12.22 -1.74 27.04
N ASN A 17 -11.04 -2.05 26.51
CA ASN A 17 -10.59 -1.49 25.25
C ASN A 17 -11.39 -2.19 24.15
N GLN A 18 -12.58 -1.65 23.89
CA GLN A 18 -13.21 -1.85 22.60
C GLN A 18 -12.20 -1.43 21.53
N ALA A 19 -11.92 -2.31 20.58
CA ALA A 19 -11.26 -1.95 19.34
C ALA A 19 -12.17 -0.94 18.62
N THR A 20 -11.99 0.34 18.96
CA THR A 20 -12.54 1.41 18.16
C THR A 20 -11.74 1.41 16.88
N ASN A 21 -12.37 1.01 15.77
CA ASN A 21 -12.00 1.56 14.46
C ASN A 21 -12.31 3.06 14.51
N SER A 22 -11.52 3.79 15.29
CA SER A 22 -11.41 5.22 15.23
C SER A 22 -10.62 5.49 13.96
N THR A 23 -11.33 5.67 12.84
CA THR A 23 -10.80 6.54 11.79
C THR A 23 -10.59 7.88 12.47
N LYS A 24 -9.37 8.13 12.99
CA LYS A 24 -8.97 9.46 13.43
C LYS A 24 -9.38 10.40 12.29
N ASN A 25 -10.26 11.37 12.57
CA ASN A 25 -10.66 12.37 11.58
C ASN A 25 -9.57 13.45 11.46
N CYS A 26 -8.32 13.01 11.32
CA CYS A 26 -7.10 13.79 11.22
C CYS A 26 -6.87 14.33 9.80
N LEU A 27 -7.57 13.78 8.80
CA LEU A 27 -7.58 14.27 7.44
C LEU A 27 -9.03 14.60 7.02
N PRO A 28 -9.44 15.88 7.09
CA PRO A 28 -10.76 16.30 6.61
C PRO A 28 -10.96 15.95 5.13
N LYS A 29 -12.20 15.65 4.73
CA LYS A 29 -12.51 15.21 3.34
C LYS A 29 -12.08 16.18 2.25
N GLU A 30 -12.13 17.49 2.50
CA GLU A 30 -11.62 18.49 1.56
C GLU A 30 -10.09 18.39 1.36
N LYS A 31 -9.35 18.04 2.42
CA LYS A 31 -7.89 17.84 2.35
C LYS A 31 -7.53 16.51 1.72
N GLU A 32 -8.30 15.47 1.99
CA GLU A 32 -8.21 14.21 1.26
C GLU A 32 -8.40 14.43 -0.25
N LYS A 33 -9.44 15.17 -0.64
CA LYS A 33 -9.74 15.49 -2.04
C LYS A 33 -8.59 16.22 -2.73
N SER A 34 -7.98 17.22 -2.07
CA SER A 34 -6.85 17.95 -2.64
C SER A 34 -5.59 17.09 -2.79
N LEU A 35 -5.32 16.20 -1.84
CA LEU A 35 -4.19 15.26 -1.92
C LEU A 35 -4.43 14.17 -2.98
N VAL A 36 -5.67 13.70 -3.19
CA VAL A 36 -6.00 12.79 -4.30
C VAL A 36 -5.70 13.46 -5.65
N ALA A 37 -6.16 14.71 -5.84
CA ALA A 37 -5.88 15.47 -7.06
C ALA A 37 -4.37 15.64 -7.28
N LEU A 38 -3.65 16.05 -6.23
CA LEU A 38 -2.20 16.24 -6.27
C LEU A 38 -1.45 14.94 -6.61
N GLY A 39 -1.77 13.83 -5.96
CA GLY A 39 -1.06 12.56 -6.15
C GLY A 39 -1.26 11.95 -7.53
N GLN A 40 -2.47 12.07 -8.08
CA GLN A 40 -2.74 11.67 -9.46
C GLN A 40 -2.03 12.58 -10.46
N LEU A 41 -2.04 13.90 -10.21
CA LEU A 41 -1.43 14.89 -11.10
C LEU A 41 0.10 14.73 -11.12
N TRP A 42 0.70 14.57 -9.95
CA TRP A 42 2.14 14.35 -9.80
C TRP A 42 2.60 13.12 -10.59
N GLY A 43 1.90 11.99 -10.48
CA GLY A 43 2.26 10.76 -11.18
C GLY A 43 2.00 10.84 -12.69
N PHE A 44 0.92 11.50 -13.10
CA PHE A 44 0.68 11.80 -14.50
C PHE A 44 1.85 12.58 -15.11
N LEU A 45 2.23 13.69 -14.49
CA LEU A 45 3.34 14.52 -14.98
C LEU A 45 4.66 13.76 -14.92
N LYS A 46 4.88 12.91 -13.91
CA LYS A 46 6.07 12.05 -13.77
C LYS A 46 6.31 11.17 -14.99
N TYR A 47 5.26 10.58 -15.54
CA TYR A 47 5.38 9.62 -16.63
C TYR A 47 5.06 10.18 -18.02
N HIS A 48 4.36 11.33 -18.10
CA HIS A 48 3.92 11.90 -19.37
C HIS A 48 4.58 13.22 -19.75
N HIS A 49 4.96 14.08 -18.79
CA HIS A 49 5.55 15.37 -19.15
C HIS A 49 7.04 15.20 -19.52
N PRO A 50 7.50 15.57 -20.73
CA PRO A 50 8.84 15.24 -21.21
C PRO A 50 9.98 15.63 -20.27
N ILE A 51 10.01 16.87 -19.77
CA ILE A 51 11.08 17.32 -18.86
C ILE A 51 11.16 16.50 -17.55
N VAL A 52 10.02 16.02 -17.07
CA VAL A 52 9.95 15.22 -15.84
C VAL A 52 10.31 13.78 -16.15
N ALA A 53 9.70 13.18 -17.18
CA ALA A 53 9.96 11.82 -17.62
C ALA A 53 11.42 11.60 -18.03
N GLU A 54 12.12 12.63 -18.52
CA GLU A 54 13.55 12.60 -18.83
C GLU A 54 14.46 12.77 -17.60
N GLY A 55 13.89 13.06 -16.41
CA GLY A 55 14.63 13.23 -15.17
C GLY A 55 15.39 14.56 -15.08
N LYS A 56 14.99 15.58 -15.83
CA LYS A 56 15.61 16.92 -15.77
C LYS A 56 15.20 17.72 -14.54
N LEU A 57 14.16 17.27 -13.83
CA LEU A 57 13.70 17.85 -12.56
C LEU A 57 13.75 16.80 -11.45
N ASP A 58 14.13 17.22 -10.25
CA ASP A 58 13.99 16.42 -9.04
C ASP A 58 12.51 16.41 -8.61
N TRP A 59 11.77 15.48 -9.20
CA TRP A 59 10.32 15.47 -9.12
C TRP A 59 9.77 15.12 -7.73
N ASP A 60 10.56 14.42 -6.93
CA ASP A 60 10.22 14.14 -5.53
C ASP A 60 10.37 15.40 -4.67
N LYS A 61 11.45 16.19 -4.87
CA LYS A 61 11.62 17.47 -4.18
C LYS A 61 10.51 18.47 -4.53
N GLU A 62 10.09 18.54 -5.79
CA GLU A 62 8.97 19.39 -6.20
C GLU A 62 7.68 19.01 -5.47
N LEU A 63 7.40 17.71 -5.34
CA LEU A 63 6.24 17.23 -4.59
C LEU A 63 6.33 17.52 -3.09
N VAL A 64 7.48 17.23 -2.48
CA VAL A 64 7.70 17.49 -1.04
C VAL A 64 7.51 18.98 -0.72
N LYS A 65 7.88 19.87 -1.64
CA LYS A 65 7.67 21.33 -1.51
C LYS A 65 6.20 21.75 -1.64
N ILE A 66 5.43 21.12 -2.53
CA ILE A 66 4.03 21.54 -2.80
C ILE A 66 3.03 20.98 -1.78
N ILE A 67 3.31 19.82 -1.17
CA ILE A 67 2.42 19.17 -0.20
C ILE A 67 2.00 20.13 0.93
N PRO A 68 2.92 20.82 1.65
CA PRO A 68 2.53 21.76 2.71
C PRO A 68 1.63 22.89 2.23
N ALA A 69 1.86 23.41 1.02
CA ALA A 69 1.03 24.49 0.46
C ALA A 69 -0.41 24.01 0.23
N ILE A 70 -0.60 22.83 -0.35
CA ILE A 70 -1.92 22.21 -0.56
C ILE A 70 -2.60 21.86 0.76
N MET A 71 -1.84 21.40 1.76
CA MET A 71 -2.39 21.06 3.07
C MET A 71 -2.83 22.28 3.88
N ASN A 72 -2.27 23.47 3.63
CA ASN A 72 -2.55 24.67 4.42
C ASN A 72 -3.62 25.61 3.84
N VAL A 73 -4.14 25.36 2.63
CA VAL A 73 -5.21 26.21 2.04
C VAL A 73 -6.51 26.16 2.84
N LYS A 74 -7.42 27.10 2.61
CA LYS A 74 -8.72 27.11 3.32
C LYS A 74 -9.81 26.38 2.57
N ASP A 75 -9.78 26.42 1.24
CA ASP A 75 -10.87 25.93 0.40
C ASP A 75 -10.40 25.30 -0.91
N GLU A 76 -11.37 24.79 -1.68
CA GLU A 76 -11.15 24.12 -2.94
C GLU A 76 -10.52 25.00 -4.02
N LYS A 77 -10.93 26.26 -4.07
CA LYS A 77 -10.49 27.20 -5.09
C LYS A 77 -8.98 27.48 -4.93
N GLU A 78 -8.51 27.64 -3.69
CA GLU A 78 -7.11 27.92 -3.40
C GLU A 78 -6.19 26.77 -3.83
N TRP A 79 -6.49 25.50 -3.48
CA TRP A 79 -5.60 24.40 -3.89
C TRP A 79 -5.65 24.14 -5.40
N LYS A 80 -6.80 24.33 -6.06
CA LYS A 80 -6.87 24.23 -7.53
C LYS A 80 -5.98 25.28 -8.22
N ILE A 81 -5.95 26.51 -7.71
CA ILE A 81 -5.05 27.55 -8.23
C ILE A 81 -3.57 27.17 -8.04
N ILE A 82 -3.20 26.56 -6.91
CA ILE A 82 -1.84 26.05 -6.69
C ILE A 82 -1.47 25.00 -7.73
N LEU A 83 -2.36 24.03 -7.99
CA LEU A 83 -2.12 22.99 -8.99
C LEU A 83 -2.01 23.58 -10.40
N ASP A 84 -2.89 24.52 -10.75
CA ASP A 84 -2.81 25.18 -12.05
C ASP A 84 -1.46 25.91 -12.22
N ASN A 85 -1.04 26.69 -11.23
CA ASN A 85 0.22 27.43 -11.29
C ASN A 85 1.43 26.50 -11.33
N TRP A 86 1.36 25.34 -10.67
CA TRP A 86 2.41 24.33 -10.73
C TRP A 86 2.53 23.72 -12.14
N VAL A 87 1.41 23.39 -12.78
CA VAL A 87 1.40 22.94 -14.18
C VAL A 87 1.88 24.04 -15.12
N ASP A 88 1.48 25.29 -14.89
CA ASP A 88 1.93 26.46 -15.68
C ASP A 88 3.42 26.74 -15.55
N SER A 89 4.05 26.31 -14.45
CA SER A 89 5.48 26.49 -14.22
C SER A 89 6.36 25.55 -15.03
N LEU A 90 5.78 24.47 -15.59
CA LEU A 90 6.49 23.55 -16.45
C LEU A 90 6.70 24.15 -17.86
N PRO A 91 7.86 23.90 -18.50
CA PRO A 91 8.10 24.38 -19.86
C PRO A 91 7.07 23.85 -20.85
N ALA A 92 6.84 24.64 -21.91
CA ALA A 92 6.00 24.22 -23.02
C ALA A 92 6.50 22.90 -23.62
N ILE A 93 5.56 22.04 -24.02
CA ILE A 93 5.87 20.76 -24.63
C ILE A 93 6.03 20.91 -26.14
N GLU A 94 7.05 20.26 -26.69
CA GLU A 94 7.18 20.08 -28.13
C GLU A 94 6.33 18.90 -28.58
N VAL A 95 5.61 19.05 -29.69
CA VAL A 95 4.79 17.97 -30.26
C VAL A 95 5.71 16.90 -30.82
N THR A 96 5.50 15.66 -30.39
CA THR A 96 6.25 14.49 -30.86
C THR A 96 5.32 13.51 -31.57
N GLN A 97 5.82 12.86 -32.61
CA GLN A 97 5.09 11.76 -33.25
C GLN A 97 4.87 10.61 -32.26
N LYS A 98 3.64 10.11 -32.19
CA LYS A 98 3.29 8.96 -31.35
C LYS A 98 3.36 7.66 -32.12
N ASP A 99 3.98 6.66 -31.51
CA ASP A 99 3.81 5.29 -31.89
C ASP A 99 2.41 4.83 -31.47
N THR A 100 1.62 4.39 -32.43
CA THR A 100 0.29 3.84 -32.15
C THR A 100 0.38 2.33 -32.07
N ILE A 101 0.03 1.78 -30.90
CA ILE A 101 -0.26 0.36 -30.74
C ILE A 101 -1.77 0.17 -30.95
N PRO A 102 -2.22 -0.84 -31.71
CA PRO A 102 -3.65 -1.14 -31.82
C PRO A 102 -4.27 -1.35 -30.44
N LEU A 103 -5.36 -0.65 -30.14
CA LEU A 103 -6.05 -0.76 -28.84
C LEU A 103 -6.46 -2.20 -28.51
N SER A 104 -6.70 -3.04 -29.52
CA SER A 104 -6.98 -4.47 -29.35
C SER A 104 -5.84 -5.25 -28.68
N ARG A 105 -4.61 -4.74 -28.70
CA ARG A 105 -3.44 -5.33 -28.03
C ARG A 105 -3.27 -4.83 -26.59
N VAL A 106 -3.99 -3.78 -26.18
CA VAL A 106 -3.89 -3.21 -24.84
C VAL A 106 -4.88 -3.92 -23.92
N LYS A 107 -4.35 -4.77 -23.03
CA LYS A 107 -5.16 -5.53 -22.05
C LYS A 107 -5.59 -4.68 -20.87
N VAL A 108 -4.72 -3.80 -20.41
CA VAL A 108 -4.95 -2.90 -19.28
C VAL A 108 -4.58 -1.49 -19.73
N LYS A 109 -5.53 -0.56 -19.65
CA LYS A 109 -5.30 0.86 -19.96
C LYS A 109 -4.83 1.59 -18.71
N ALA A 110 -4.12 2.71 -18.90
CA ALA A 110 -3.88 3.64 -17.80
C ALA A 110 -5.22 4.13 -17.23
N ASP A 111 -5.34 4.14 -15.90
CA ASP A 111 -6.47 4.76 -15.21
C ASP A 111 -6.04 6.16 -14.76
N TYR A 112 -6.67 7.19 -15.32
CA TYR A 112 -6.37 8.58 -14.99
C TYR A 112 -7.20 9.11 -13.81
N GLY A 113 -7.98 8.25 -13.16
CA GLY A 113 -8.73 8.58 -11.96
C GLY A 113 -9.63 9.80 -12.14
N LYS A 114 -9.27 10.90 -11.46
CA LYS A 114 -10.03 12.15 -11.41
C LYS A 114 -9.38 13.29 -12.20
N LEU A 115 -8.31 13.03 -12.94
CA LEU A 115 -7.56 14.07 -13.65
C LEU A 115 -8.36 14.80 -14.73
N PHE A 116 -9.36 14.15 -15.32
CA PHE A 116 -10.22 14.73 -16.35
C PHE A 116 -11.62 15.06 -15.82
N ASP A 117 -11.73 15.27 -14.50
CA ASP A 117 -12.95 15.65 -13.81
C ASP A 117 -12.84 17.10 -13.30
N THR A 118 -13.76 17.97 -13.72
CA THR A 118 -13.78 19.39 -13.32
C THR A 118 -14.06 19.58 -11.82
N ALA A 119 -14.57 18.56 -11.14
CA ALA A 119 -14.68 18.53 -9.70
C ALA A 119 -13.29 18.48 -9.01
N TYR A 120 -12.25 18.03 -9.70
CA TYR A 120 -10.89 17.89 -9.15
C TYR A 120 -9.87 18.86 -9.76
N LEU A 121 -9.95 19.18 -11.04
CA LEU A 121 -9.03 20.13 -11.68
C LEU A 121 -9.80 21.21 -12.45
N ASN A 122 -9.22 22.40 -12.58
CA ASN A 122 -9.82 23.44 -13.43
C ASN A 122 -9.71 23.03 -14.91
N GLN A 123 -10.69 23.42 -15.73
CA GLN A 123 -10.74 23.07 -17.15
C GLN A 123 -9.43 23.40 -17.88
N ARG A 124 -8.80 24.54 -17.57
CA ARG A 124 -7.51 24.94 -18.16
C ARG A 124 -6.40 23.91 -17.94
N THR A 125 -6.38 23.28 -16.76
CA THR A 125 -5.39 22.25 -16.42
C THR A 125 -5.74 20.95 -17.10
N ILE A 126 -7.02 20.57 -17.10
CA ILE A 126 -7.52 19.39 -17.83
C ILE A 126 -7.11 19.46 -19.31
N ASP A 127 -7.31 20.61 -19.96
CA ASP A 127 -6.97 20.83 -21.37
C ASP A 127 -5.45 20.65 -21.61
N LYS A 128 -4.60 21.10 -20.67
CA LYS A 128 -3.14 20.88 -20.75
C LYS A 128 -2.76 19.42 -20.58
N LEU A 129 -3.37 18.70 -19.64
CA LEU A 129 -3.12 17.27 -19.46
C LEU A 129 -3.54 16.48 -20.70
N GLN A 130 -4.68 16.83 -21.30
CA GLN A 130 -5.15 16.24 -22.54
C GLN A 130 -4.19 16.53 -23.69
N PHE A 131 -3.72 17.78 -23.80
CA PHE A 131 -2.71 18.16 -24.79
C PHE A 131 -1.42 17.34 -24.65
N ILE A 132 -0.93 17.12 -23.42
CA ILE A 132 0.22 16.23 -23.15
C ILE A 132 -0.10 14.80 -23.61
N LEU A 133 -1.25 14.25 -23.22
CA LEU A 133 -1.69 12.90 -23.59
C LEU A 133 -1.91 12.69 -25.07
N ASP A 134 -2.15 13.73 -25.85
CA ASP A 134 -2.39 13.60 -27.28
C ASP A 134 -1.14 13.87 -28.11
N ASN A 135 -0.20 14.67 -27.58
CA ASN A 135 0.91 15.22 -28.37
C ASN A 135 2.31 14.80 -27.91
N THR A 136 2.46 14.12 -26.76
CA THR A 136 3.77 13.72 -26.25
C THR A 136 3.91 12.22 -26.01
N GLN A 137 5.07 11.67 -26.35
CA GLN A 137 5.47 10.32 -25.97
C GLN A 137 6.95 10.33 -25.60
N ALA A 138 7.26 9.97 -24.36
CA ALA A 138 8.63 9.79 -23.90
C ALA A 138 9.25 8.57 -24.60
N LYS A 139 10.32 8.79 -25.39
CA LYS A 139 11.08 7.69 -26.03
C LYS A 139 11.89 6.90 -25.02
N GLU A 140 12.42 7.60 -24.02
CA GLU A 140 13.10 7.03 -22.86
C GLU A 140 12.48 7.64 -21.61
N ASN A 141 12.48 6.87 -20.50
CA ASN A 141 11.96 7.35 -19.22
C ASN A 141 13.01 7.13 -18.13
N HIS A 142 13.26 8.17 -17.33
CA HIS A 142 14.20 8.18 -16.23
C HIS A 142 13.78 7.21 -15.11
N PHE A 143 12.49 7.07 -14.87
CA PHE A 143 11.94 6.29 -13.78
C PHE A 143 11.62 4.84 -14.18
N ILE A 144 11.59 4.53 -15.48
CA ILE A 144 11.11 3.26 -16.01
C ILE A 144 12.03 2.74 -17.11
N LYS A 145 12.47 1.47 -16.97
CA LYS A 145 13.16 0.73 -18.03
C LYS A 145 12.45 -0.56 -18.35
N LEU A 146 12.50 -0.96 -19.62
CA LEU A 146 12.01 -2.25 -20.08
C LEU A 146 13.16 -3.24 -20.18
N ASN A 147 13.00 -4.40 -19.53
CA ASN A 147 13.98 -5.48 -19.56
C ASN A 147 13.49 -6.65 -20.42
N TYR A 148 14.13 -6.78 -21.59
CA TYR A 148 13.82 -7.78 -22.62
C TYR A 148 14.59 -9.10 -22.46
N ARG A 149 15.39 -9.27 -21.39
CA ARG A 149 16.32 -10.41 -21.26
C ARG A 149 15.65 -11.79 -21.26
N ARG A 150 14.38 -11.88 -20.84
CA ARG A 150 13.65 -13.16 -20.74
C ARG A 150 12.72 -13.39 -21.93
N THR A 151 12.09 -12.34 -22.43
CA THR A 151 11.11 -12.38 -23.53
C THR A 151 11.15 -11.04 -24.26
N SER A 152 11.41 -11.07 -25.58
CA SER A 152 11.43 -9.83 -26.39
C SER A 152 10.04 -9.19 -26.52
N ASN A 153 8.98 -9.99 -26.39
CA ASN A 153 7.59 -9.56 -26.61
C ASN A 153 6.84 -9.20 -25.32
N GLU A 154 7.42 -9.49 -24.15
CA GLU A 154 6.81 -9.25 -22.83
C GLU A 154 7.89 -8.76 -21.85
N PRO A 155 8.49 -7.58 -22.10
CA PRO A 155 9.54 -7.08 -21.24
C PRO A 155 9.05 -6.84 -19.81
N PHE A 156 9.91 -7.11 -18.83
CA PHE A 156 9.64 -6.70 -17.46
C PHE A 156 9.81 -5.20 -17.31
N VAL A 157 8.85 -4.55 -16.66
CA VAL A 157 9.00 -3.16 -16.21
C VAL A 157 9.94 -3.14 -15.01
N ILE A 158 10.99 -2.34 -15.09
CA ILE A 158 11.92 -2.07 -13.99
C ILE A 158 11.75 -0.62 -13.59
N ILE A 159 11.48 -0.39 -12.30
CA ILE A 159 11.52 0.93 -11.70
C ILE A 159 12.99 1.31 -11.46
N THR A 160 13.41 2.47 -11.95
CA THR A 160 14.80 2.92 -11.89
C THR A 160 14.91 4.34 -11.38
N ASN A 161 16.09 4.70 -10.85
CA ASN A 161 16.43 6.06 -10.44
C ASN A 161 15.45 6.71 -9.44
N GLU A 162 14.74 5.90 -8.66
CA GLU A 162 13.97 6.37 -7.50
C GLU A 162 14.90 6.47 -6.29
N PRO A 163 15.03 7.63 -5.63
CA PRO A 163 15.73 7.74 -4.37
C PRO A 163 15.10 6.81 -3.31
N THR A 164 15.95 6.09 -2.58
CA THR A 164 15.53 5.08 -1.60
C THR A 164 15.13 5.66 -0.25
N TYR A 165 15.76 6.77 0.17
CA TYR A 165 15.57 7.41 1.48
C TYR A 165 15.76 6.42 2.65
N ASP A 166 16.74 5.51 2.54
CA ASP A 166 16.97 4.40 3.47
C ASP A 166 17.30 4.86 4.91
N ASP A 167 17.67 6.11 5.11
CA ASP A 167 17.96 6.73 6.40
C ASP A 167 16.70 7.17 7.17
N MET A 168 15.52 7.14 6.53
CA MET A 168 14.25 7.58 7.12
C MET A 168 13.38 6.40 7.59
N THR A 169 13.53 5.99 8.85
CA THR A 169 12.70 4.91 9.43
C THR A 169 11.24 5.34 9.66
N PHE A 170 11.03 6.59 10.06
CA PHE A 170 9.73 7.24 10.13
C PHE A 170 9.85 8.64 9.50
N PRO A 171 9.53 8.79 8.20
CA PRO A 171 9.73 10.04 7.51
C PRO A 171 8.73 11.12 7.95
N GLU A 172 9.15 12.37 7.78
CA GLU A 172 8.26 13.53 7.88
C GLU A 172 7.06 13.40 6.94
N LEU A 173 5.96 14.07 7.28
CA LEU A 173 4.67 13.91 6.59
C LEU A 173 4.74 14.03 5.04
N PRO A 174 5.44 15.00 4.43
CA PRO A 174 5.55 15.07 2.97
C PRO A 174 6.18 13.83 2.34
N TYR A 175 7.16 13.21 3.00
CA TYR A 175 7.83 12.00 2.51
C TYR A 175 6.97 10.74 2.71
N ARG A 176 6.13 10.69 3.75
CA ARG A 176 5.11 9.63 3.89
C ARG A 176 4.08 9.70 2.76
N ILE A 177 3.60 10.90 2.43
CA ILE A 177 2.68 11.12 1.31
C ILE A 177 3.37 10.79 -0.02
N LEU A 178 4.63 11.18 -0.21
CA LEU A 178 5.43 10.79 -1.38
C LEU A 178 5.50 9.27 -1.55
N ALA A 179 5.75 8.51 -0.48
CA ALA A 179 5.80 7.05 -0.54
C ALA A 179 4.47 6.45 -1.03
N LEU A 180 3.34 6.92 -0.49
CA LEU A 180 2.01 6.53 -0.95
C LEU A 180 1.79 6.89 -2.42
N PHE A 181 2.07 8.13 -2.82
CA PHE A 181 1.87 8.58 -4.21
C PHE A 181 2.74 7.80 -5.18
N ARG A 182 4.01 7.57 -4.83
CA ARG A 182 4.94 6.80 -5.66
C ARG A 182 4.44 5.37 -5.86
N TYR A 183 4.11 4.66 -4.79
CA TYR A 183 3.63 3.27 -4.90
C TYR A 183 2.30 3.20 -5.66
N TRP A 184 1.34 4.07 -5.34
CA TRP A 184 0.05 4.10 -6.00
C TRP A 184 0.19 4.31 -7.51
N ASN A 185 1.05 5.26 -7.92
CA ASN A 185 1.29 5.55 -9.33
C ASN A 185 2.08 4.44 -10.03
N ILE A 186 3.08 3.81 -9.39
CA ILE A 186 3.78 2.66 -9.97
C ILE A 186 2.78 1.55 -10.33
N VAL A 187 1.88 1.20 -9.41
CA VAL A 187 0.87 0.18 -9.68
C VAL A 187 -0.13 0.67 -10.73
N ASN A 188 -0.57 1.92 -10.64
CA ASN A 188 -1.57 2.49 -11.54
C ASN A 188 -1.14 2.40 -13.02
N TYR A 189 0.12 2.70 -13.31
CA TYR A 189 0.65 2.77 -14.67
C TYR A 189 1.30 1.48 -15.15
N PHE A 190 1.84 0.64 -14.25
CA PHE A 190 2.73 -0.46 -14.65
C PHE A 190 2.39 -1.84 -14.08
N PHE A 191 1.43 -1.97 -13.16
CA PHE A 191 1.05 -3.29 -12.66
C PHE A 191 0.07 -3.99 -13.62
N PRO A 192 0.44 -5.16 -14.19
CA PRO A 192 -0.35 -5.79 -15.25
C PRO A 192 -1.65 -6.43 -14.78
N TYR A 193 -1.83 -6.63 -13.46
CA TYR A 193 -3.01 -7.30 -12.87
C TYR A 193 -3.90 -6.34 -12.09
N ARG A 194 -3.74 -5.03 -12.26
CA ARG A 194 -4.49 -4.00 -11.52
C ARG A 194 -6.01 -4.19 -11.58
N ASP A 195 -6.54 -4.64 -12.72
CA ASP A 195 -7.98 -4.83 -12.92
C ASP A 195 -8.49 -6.16 -12.31
N LEU A 196 -7.61 -6.98 -11.73
CA LEU A 196 -7.94 -8.22 -11.01
C LEU A 196 -7.92 -8.05 -9.48
N CYS A 197 -7.50 -6.88 -8.97
CA CYS A 197 -7.52 -6.60 -7.54
C CYS A 197 -8.96 -6.51 -7.00
N ASP A 198 -9.17 -6.85 -5.74
CA ASP A 198 -10.48 -6.80 -5.09
C ASP A 198 -11.00 -5.36 -4.97
N THR A 199 -10.09 -4.41 -4.75
CA THR A 199 -10.40 -2.97 -4.67
C THR A 199 -10.07 -2.30 -6.01
N LYS A 200 -11.01 -1.50 -6.55
CA LYS A 200 -10.74 -0.69 -7.73
C LYS A 200 -9.55 0.23 -7.43
N TRP A 201 -8.51 0.19 -8.25
CA TRP A 201 -7.26 0.86 -7.90
C TRP A 201 -7.40 2.38 -7.67
N SER A 202 -8.32 3.04 -8.39
CA SER A 202 -8.64 4.46 -8.18
C SER A 202 -9.15 4.80 -6.77
N GLU A 203 -9.70 3.83 -6.04
CA GLU A 203 -10.24 3.97 -4.69
C GLU A 203 -9.17 3.73 -3.60
N VAL A 204 -8.06 3.08 -3.95
CA VAL A 204 -6.98 2.77 -3.00
C VAL A 204 -6.29 4.04 -2.49
N LEU A 205 -6.09 5.04 -3.36
CA LEU A 205 -5.45 6.30 -2.96
C LEU A 205 -6.24 7.07 -1.87
N PRO A 206 -7.54 7.40 -2.05
CA PRO A 206 -8.31 8.04 -1.00
C PRO A 206 -8.45 7.18 0.26
N GLU A 207 -8.55 5.85 0.13
CA GLU A 207 -8.63 4.95 1.29
C GLU A 207 -7.34 4.96 2.13
N MET A 208 -6.17 4.98 1.48
CA MET A 208 -4.89 4.90 2.16
C MET A 208 -4.34 6.25 2.64
N LEU A 209 -4.83 7.37 2.09
CA LEU A 209 -4.37 8.70 2.48
C LEU A 209 -4.44 8.96 4.00
N PRO A 210 -5.57 8.71 4.70
CA PRO A 210 -5.64 8.87 6.14
C PRO A 210 -4.62 8.02 6.91
N GLU A 211 -4.39 6.78 6.48
CA GLU A 211 -3.42 5.86 7.14
C GLU A 211 -2.00 6.46 7.11
N PHE A 212 -1.62 7.06 5.98
CA PHE A 212 -0.30 7.66 5.80
C PHE A 212 -0.17 9.03 6.46
N VAL A 213 -1.21 9.87 6.40
CA VAL A 213 -1.18 11.21 7.00
C VAL A 213 -1.19 11.14 8.52
N CYS A 214 -1.94 10.20 9.07
CA CYS A 214 -2.27 10.17 10.48
C CYS A 214 -1.42 9.22 11.31
N ALA A 215 -0.54 8.46 10.67
CA ALA A 215 0.47 7.71 11.40
C ALA A 215 1.30 8.67 12.29
N GLU A 216 1.38 8.36 13.58
CA GLU A 216 2.11 9.19 14.56
C GLU A 216 3.48 8.62 14.92
N ASN A 217 3.79 7.42 14.41
CA ASN A 217 5.02 6.70 14.73
C ASN A 217 5.39 5.71 13.61
N GLN A 218 6.60 5.15 13.71
CA GLN A 218 7.16 4.16 12.77
C GLN A 218 6.25 2.94 12.57
N LYS A 219 5.64 2.45 13.66
CA LYS A 219 4.77 1.27 13.63
C LYS A 219 3.53 1.53 12.79
N GLU A 220 2.80 2.61 13.06
CA GLU A 220 1.60 2.99 12.30
C GLU A 220 1.92 3.25 10.82
N TYR A 221 3.03 3.95 10.53
CA TYR A 221 3.45 4.18 9.14
C TYR A 221 3.75 2.88 8.41
N THR A 222 4.42 1.93 9.05
CA THR A 222 4.73 0.67 8.38
C THR A 222 3.49 -0.21 8.23
N LEU A 223 2.56 -0.21 9.18
CA LEU A 223 1.25 -0.85 9.01
C LEU A 223 0.49 -0.25 7.82
N ALA A 224 0.56 1.08 7.62
CA ALA A 224 -0.01 1.73 6.44
C ALA A 224 0.67 1.24 5.13
N CYS A 225 1.99 1.11 5.10
CA CYS A 225 2.72 0.55 3.96
C CYS A 225 2.37 -0.92 3.67
N LEU A 226 2.22 -1.74 4.72
CA LEU A 226 1.81 -3.15 4.58
C LEU A 226 0.39 -3.26 4.04
N LYS A 227 -0.53 -2.44 4.57
CA LYS A 227 -1.91 -2.38 4.12
C LYS A 227 -1.99 -1.94 2.66
N LEU A 228 -1.24 -0.91 2.26
CA LEU A 228 -1.13 -0.49 0.86
C LEU A 228 -0.60 -1.62 -0.03
N SER A 229 0.44 -2.32 0.41
CA SER A 229 1.00 -3.43 -0.37
C SER A 229 0.09 -4.66 -0.44
N ALA A 230 -0.82 -4.86 0.51
CA ALA A 230 -1.79 -5.95 0.46
C ALA A 230 -2.93 -5.66 -0.55
N LYS A 231 -3.20 -4.39 -0.88
CA LYS A 231 -4.26 -3.95 -1.81
C LYS A 231 -4.05 -4.36 -3.27
N ILE A 232 -2.88 -4.87 -3.65
CA ILE A 232 -2.64 -5.37 -5.01
C ILE A 232 -3.09 -6.82 -5.22
N ASP A 233 -3.54 -7.50 -4.15
CA ASP A 233 -3.99 -8.90 -4.16
C ASP A 233 -3.05 -9.83 -4.96
N ASP A 234 -1.75 -9.74 -4.66
CA ASP A 234 -0.70 -10.55 -5.27
C ASP A 234 0.09 -11.28 -4.18
N SER A 235 0.26 -12.60 -4.33
CA SER A 235 1.11 -13.41 -3.44
C SER A 235 2.60 -13.08 -3.51
N HIS A 236 3.05 -12.33 -4.52
CA HIS A 236 4.39 -11.75 -4.60
C HIS A 236 4.45 -10.32 -4.06
N GLY A 237 3.30 -9.73 -3.76
CA GLY A 237 3.18 -8.46 -3.06
C GLY A 237 3.72 -8.55 -1.64
N GLY A 238 4.14 -7.41 -1.11
CA GLY A 238 4.68 -7.28 0.23
C GLY A 238 5.95 -6.43 0.23
N ILE A 239 6.32 -5.99 1.43
CA ILE A 239 7.57 -5.27 1.65
C ILE A 239 8.68 -6.31 1.77
N ARG A 240 9.59 -6.38 0.79
CA ARG A 240 10.75 -7.27 0.77
C ARG A 240 12.03 -6.51 1.17
N HIS A 241 12.52 -6.64 2.41
CA HIS A 241 13.94 -6.71 2.81
C HIS A 241 14.15 -6.50 4.32
N ASN A 242 15.29 -7.00 4.83
CA ASN A 242 16.08 -6.81 6.07
C ASN A 242 15.47 -6.21 7.36
N ASP A 243 14.49 -5.33 7.28
CA ASP A 243 13.76 -4.87 8.44
C ASP A 243 12.70 -5.90 8.85
N THR A 244 13.17 -6.87 9.62
CA THR A 244 12.31 -7.84 10.28
C THR A 244 11.65 -7.25 11.52
N THR A 245 11.98 -6.01 11.91
CA THR A 245 11.46 -5.34 13.11
C THR A 245 9.94 -5.34 13.10
N LEU A 246 9.26 -5.09 11.97
CA LEU A 246 7.79 -5.18 11.96
C LEU A 246 7.22 -6.59 11.96
N PHE A 247 7.89 -7.56 11.32
CA PHE A 247 7.51 -8.96 11.49
C PHE A 247 7.59 -9.35 12.97
N TYR A 248 8.56 -8.81 13.69
CA TYR A 248 8.78 -9.07 15.11
C TYR A 248 7.95 -8.18 16.05
N GLU A 249 7.58 -6.97 15.64
CA GLU A 249 6.74 -6.04 16.40
C GLU A 249 5.26 -6.35 16.22
N GLU A 250 4.83 -7.01 15.15
CA GLU A 250 3.45 -7.46 15.02
C GLU A 250 3.30 -8.93 15.40
N TYR A 251 4.06 -9.81 14.76
CA TYR A 251 3.94 -11.26 14.96
C TYR A 251 4.85 -11.80 16.04
N GLY A 252 6.00 -11.17 16.30
CA GLY A 252 6.99 -11.70 17.25
C GLY A 252 8.04 -12.60 16.60
N ARG A 253 9.04 -13.01 17.39
CA ARG A 253 10.18 -13.83 16.93
C ARG A 253 10.06 -15.30 17.30
N ARG A 254 9.27 -15.61 18.33
CA ARG A 254 9.22 -16.94 18.93
C ARG A 254 8.11 -17.74 18.27
N LYS A 255 8.44 -18.91 17.78
CA LYS A 255 7.48 -19.89 17.26
C LYS A 255 7.16 -20.91 18.34
N VAL A 256 5.92 -21.36 18.35
CA VAL A 256 5.53 -22.57 19.08
C VAL A 256 6.12 -23.80 18.37
N PRO A 257 6.42 -24.91 19.07
CA PRO A 257 7.06 -26.08 18.47
C PRO A 257 6.05 -26.99 17.76
N PHE A 258 5.07 -26.40 17.07
CA PHE A 258 4.09 -27.09 16.25
C PHE A 258 3.59 -26.19 15.12
N GLU A 259 3.14 -26.83 14.04
CA GLU A 259 2.67 -26.20 12.83
C GLU A 259 1.15 -26.25 12.77
N THR A 260 0.55 -25.20 12.19
CA THR A 260 -0.91 -25.11 12.04
C THR A 260 -1.32 -24.82 10.60
N LYS A 261 -2.53 -25.24 10.24
CA LYS A 261 -3.18 -24.90 8.98
C LYS A 261 -4.65 -24.57 9.22
N PHE A 262 -5.21 -23.74 8.36
CA PHE A 262 -6.67 -23.60 8.29
C PHE A 262 -7.26 -24.77 7.50
N VAL A 263 -8.26 -25.43 8.09
CA VAL A 263 -9.10 -26.46 7.44
C VAL A 263 -10.54 -26.12 7.78
N GLU A 264 -11.40 -25.93 6.77
CA GLU A 264 -12.78 -25.47 6.97
C GLU A 264 -12.87 -24.23 7.89
N ASN A 265 -11.99 -23.24 7.66
CA ASN A 265 -11.85 -22.01 8.44
C ASN A 265 -11.46 -22.19 9.92
N LYS A 266 -11.05 -23.39 10.35
CA LYS A 266 -10.57 -23.65 11.71
C LYS A 266 -9.05 -23.78 11.72
N LEU A 267 -8.40 -23.17 12.70
CA LEU A 267 -6.95 -23.28 12.89
C LEU A 267 -6.63 -24.61 13.57
N ILE A 268 -6.04 -25.55 12.84
CA ILE A 268 -5.80 -26.93 13.28
C ILE A 268 -4.29 -27.18 13.46
N VAL A 269 -3.91 -27.87 14.54
CA VAL A 269 -2.56 -28.41 14.75
C VAL A 269 -2.30 -29.56 13.77
N THR A 270 -1.26 -29.45 12.95
CA THR A 270 -1.00 -30.40 11.86
C THR A 270 0.26 -31.23 12.03
N SER A 271 1.26 -30.73 12.75
CA SER A 271 2.49 -31.45 13.07
C SER A 271 3.25 -30.77 14.19
N PHE A 272 4.20 -31.47 14.82
CA PHE A 272 5.13 -30.91 15.79
C PHE A 272 6.50 -30.66 15.14
N SER A 273 7.23 -29.67 15.65
CA SER A 273 8.56 -29.29 15.16
C SER A 273 9.48 -29.00 16.34
N ASN A 274 10.55 -29.79 16.52
CA ASN A 274 11.57 -29.59 17.55
C ASN A 274 10.99 -29.24 18.93
N ASP A 275 10.08 -30.09 19.42
CA ASP A 275 9.46 -29.90 20.73
C ASP A 275 10.45 -30.24 21.88
N SER A 276 11.24 -29.25 22.27
CA SER A 276 12.18 -29.37 23.38
C SER A 276 11.53 -29.21 24.76
N VAL A 277 10.24 -28.88 24.83
CA VAL A 277 9.53 -28.53 26.07
C VAL A 277 8.41 -29.52 26.42
N GLY A 278 8.10 -30.47 25.53
CA GLY A 278 7.14 -31.55 25.75
C GLY A 278 5.67 -31.14 25.56
N ILE A 279 5.41 -30.10 24.77
CA ILE A 279 4.04 -29.65 24.46
C ILE A 279 3.21 -30.75 23.78
N GLU A 280 3.83 -31.69 23.07
CA GLU A 280 3.15 -32.84 22.43
C GLU A 280 2.41 -33.75 23.42
N LYS A 281 2.64 -33.59 24.73
CA LYS A 281 1.89 -34.28 25.79
C LYS A 281 0.63 -33.54 26.22
N GLU A 282 0.51 -32.27 25.88
CA GLU A 282 -0.61 -31.38 26.26
C GLU A 282 -1.58 -31.11 25.12
N ILE A 283 -1.08 -31.10 23.88
CA ILE A 283 -1.87 -30.90 22.66
C ILE A 283 -1.61 -32.04 21.66
N SER A 284 -2.53 -32.25 20.72
CA SER A 284 -2.47 -33.33 19.72
C SER A 284 -2.65 -32.81 18.29
N VAL A 285 -2.14 -33.56 17.32
CA VAL A 285 -2.49 -33.34 15.90
C VAL A 285 -4.00 -33.49 15.73
N GLY A 286 -4.63 -32.52 15.08
CA GLY A 286 -6.09 -32.44 14.92
C GLY A 286 -6.78 -31.51 15.93
N ASP A 287 -6.07 -31.04 16.96
CA ASP A 287 -6.63 -30.06 17.89
C ASP A 287 -6.96 -28.75 17.18
N ILE A 288 -8.11 -28.17 17.55
CA ILE A 288 -8.59 -26.89 17.05
C ILE A 288 -8.21 -25.81 18.05
N ILE A 289 -7.46 -24.81 17.59
CA ILE A 289 -7.14 -23.62 18.37
C ILE A 289 -8.31 -22.64 18.21
N THR A 290 -9.04 -22.40 19.29
CA THR A 290 -10.21 -21.50 19.27
C THR A 290 -9.88 -20.08 19.71
N SER A 291 -8.79 -19.88 20.46
CA SER A 291 -8.36 -18.56 20.91
C SER A 291 -6.84 -18.46 21.11
N ILE A 292 -6.33 -17.23 20.98
CA ILE A 292 -4.92 -16.86 21.17
C ILE A 292 -4.89 -15.67 22.12
N ASN A 293 -4.19 -15.79 23.25
CA ASN A 293 -4.15 -14.76 24.31
C ASN A 293 -5.55 -14.30 24.79
N GLY A 294 -6.53 -15.22 24.79
CA GLY A 294 -7.91 -14.93 25.18
C GLY A 294 -8.79 -14.31 24.08
N GLU A 295 -8.23 -14.01 22.90
CA GLU A 295 -8.96 -13.50 21.74
C GLU A 295 -9.34 -14.63 20.78
N LYS A 296 -10.55 -14.60 20.21
CA LYS A 296 -10.99 -15.59 19.21
C LYS A 296 -10.10 -15.56 17.98
N VAL A 297 -9.78 -16.74 17.42
CA VAL A 297 -8.93 -16.84 16.22
C VAL A 297 -9.52 -16.07 15.05
N GLU A 298 -10.84 -16.07 14.88
CA GLU A 298 -11.53 -15.35 13.81
C GLU A 298 -11.25 -13.85 13.87
N THR A 299 -11.29 -13.25 15.07
CA THR A 299 -10.99 -11.83 15.28
C THR A 299 -9.52 -11.51 14.99
N VAL A 300 -8.59 -12.41 15.37
CA VAL A 300 -7.17 -12.26 15.03
C VAL A 300 -6.97 -12.32 13.52
N VAL A 301 -7.63 -13.26 12.82
CA VAL A 301 -7.58 -13.39 11.36
C VAL A 301 -8.12 -12.14 10.68
N GLU A 302 -9.30 -11.67 11.06
CA GLU A 302 -9.93 -10.46 10.51
C GLU A 302 -8.98 -9.26 10.57
N ARG A 303 -8.29 -9.07 11.70
CA ARG A 303 -7.31 -8.00 11.87
C ARG A 303 -6.09 -8.14 10.97
N LEU A 304 -5.65 -9.37 10.68
CA LEU A 304 -4.44 -9.64 9.89
C LEU A 304 -4.69 -9.67 8.37
N LEU A 305 -5.93 -9.85 7.93
CA LEU A 305 -6.28 -9.90 6.50
C LEU A 305 -5.84 -8.64 5.74
N SER A 306 -6.02 -7.46 6.33
CA SER A 306 -5.68 -6.18 5.70
C SER A 306 -4.18 -5.97 5.49
N TYR A 307 -3.32 -6.73 6.18
CA TYR A 307 -1.86 -6.65 6.09
C TYR A 307 -1.23 -7.84 5.37
N THR A 308 -2.04 -8.79 4.92
CA THR A 308 -1.56 -10.05 4.34
C THR A 308 -1.68 -10.03 2.82
N PRO A 309 -0.58 -9.85 2.07
CA PRO A 309 -0.61 -9.91 0.62
C PRO A 309 -0.82 -11.35 0.15
N ALA A 310 -1.77 -11.54 -0.77
CA ALA A 310 -2.09 -12.82 -1.37
C ALA A 310 -3.12 -12.66 -2.49
N SER A 311 -3.09 -13.57 -3.46
CA SER A 311 -3.99 -13.55 -4.61
C SER A 311 -5.41 -14.07 -4.36
N ASN A 312 -5.71 -14.57 -3.16
CA ASN A 312 -7.06 -14.94 -2.73
C ASN A 312 -7.10 -15.21 -1.22
N TYR A 313 -8.32 -15.37 -0.69
CA TYR A 313 -8.57 -15.61 0.73
C TYR A 313 -7.86 -16.85 1.29
N GLU A 314 -7.88 -17.98 0.58
CA GLU A 314 -7.21 -19.22 1.04
C GLU A 314 -5.70 -19.03 1.19
N VAL A 315 -5.08 -18.28 0.28
CA VAL A 315 -3.67 -17.95 0.37
C VAL A 315 -3.40 -16.91 1.47
N LYS A 316 -4.34 -16.00 1.77
CA LYS A 316 -4.29 -15.14 2.97
C LYS A 316 -4.27 -16.00 4.24
N LEU A 317 -5.19 -16.95 4.37
CA LEU A 317 -5.25 -17.87 5.51
C LEU A 317 -3.97 -18.70 5.66
N ARG A 318 -3.45 -19.26 4.56
CA ARG A 318 -2.15 -19.96 4.56
C ARG A 318 -1.03 -19.06 5.08
N ASN A 319 -0.96 -17.82 4.60
CA ASN A 319 0.09 -16.89 5.00
C ASN A 319 -0.03 -16.46 6.48
N ILE A 320 -1.26 -16.28 6.97
CA ILE A 320 -1.57 -15.98 8.38
C ILE A 320 -1.19 -17.17 9.28
N ALA A 321 -1.56 -18.41 8.92
CA ALA A 321 -1.29 -19.60 9.73
C ALA A 321 0.20 -19.78 10.06
N MET A 322 1.11 -19.42 9.15
CA MET A 322 2.56 -19.47 9.37
C MET A 322 3.07 -18.55 10.50
N ARG A 323 2.26 -17.57 10.92
CA ARG A 323 2.70 -16.45 11.77
C ARG A 323 1.77 -16.15 12.95
N ILE A 324 0.52 -16.60 12.90
CA ILE A 324 -0.53 -16.25 13.87
C ILE A 324 -0.23 -16.64 15.32
N LEU A 325 0.60 -17.68 15.54
CA LEU A 325 1.01 -18.13 16.87
C LEU A 325 2.38 -17.61 17.31
N GLN A 326 2.99 -16.70 16.55
CA GLN A 326 4.27 -16.14 16.95
C GLN A 326 4.09 -15.20 18.15
N THR A 327 5.14 -15.11 18.98
CA THR A 327 5.11 -14.29 20.20
C THR A 327 6.35 -13.42 20.35
N LYS A 328 6.18 -12.29 21.04
CA LYS A 328 7.24 -11.33 21.37
C LYS A 328 8.07 -11.81 22.58
N PHE A 329 9.24 -11.24 22.77
CA PHE A 329 9.93 -11.30 24.06
C PHE A 329 9.08 -10.51 25.08
N LYS A 330 8.94 -11.06 26.29
CA LYS A 330 8.31 -10.34 27.41
C LYS A 330 9.24 -9.23 27.90
#